data_AF-A0A3C1C0T7-F1
#
_entry.id   AF-A0A3C1C0T7-F1
#
_cell.length_a   1.000
_cell.length_b   1.000
_cell.length_c   1.000
_cell.angle_alpha   90.00
_cell.angle_beta   90.00
_cell.angle_gamma   90.00
#
_symmetry.space_group_name_H-M   'P 1'
#
loop_
_entity.id
_entity.type
_entity.pdbx_description
1 polymer ?
#
loop_
_entity_poly.entity_id
_entity_poly.type
_entity_poly.pdbx_seq_one_letter_code
_entity_poly.pdbx_strand_id
1 'polypeptide(L)'
;DFWAPWCGPCRMQGPILEQVVGKVEGAKIAKLNVDDAGSTAAKFGVQSIPTLLVLKDGKPVKQFVGVQQAATLIAALEAAK
;
A
#
# COMPACT_ATOMS: atom_id res chain seq x y z
N ASP A 1 -1.80 -1.14 -2.23
CA ASP A 1 -2.28 -1.92 -1.09
C ASP A 1 -2.57 -3.33 -1.56
N PHE A 2 -1.66 -4.25 -1.25
CA PHE A 2 -1.82 -5.68 -1.53
C PHE A 2 -2.48 -6.32 -0.32
N TRP A 3 -3.69 -6.85 -0.51
CA TRP A 3 -4.57 -7.31 0.58
C TRP A 3 -5.33 -8.58 0.19
N ALA A 4 -6.06 -9.16 1.14
CA ALA A 4 -7.01 -10.26 0.91
C ALA A 4 -8.14 -10.20 1.96
N PRO A 5 -9.34 -10.74 1.70
CA PRO A 5 -10.47 -10.70 2.64
C PRO A 5 -10.21 -11.44 3.95
N TRP A 6 -9.40 -12.50 3.92
CA TRP A 6 -9.00 -13.28 5.08
C TRP A 6 -7.85 -12.66 5.89
N CYS A 7 -7.26 -11.57 5.40
CA CYS A 7 -6.13 -10.91 6.05
C CYS A 7 -6.59 -9.97 7.17
N GLY A 8 -6.51 -10.46 8.41
CA GLY A 8 -6.80 -9.68 9.62
C GLY A 8 -6.07 -8.33 9.67
N PRO A 9 -4.73 -8.29 9.54
CA PRO A 9 -3.97 -7.04 9.55
C PRO A 9 -4.32 -6.08 8.41
N CYS A 10 -4.74 -6.58 7.23
CA CYS A 10 -5.15 -5.74 6.11
C CYS A 10 -6.41 -4.92 6.44
N ARG A 11 -7.33 -5.48 7.23
CA ARG A 11 -8.51 -4.74 7.71
C ARG A 11 -8.14 -3.56 8.61
N MET A 12 -7.04 -3.67 9.37
CA MET A 12 -6.51 -2.54 10.15
C MET A 12 -5.83 -1.50 9.25
N GLN A 13 -5.15 -1.94 8.20
CA GLN A 13 -4.44 -1.04 7.29
C GLN A 13 -5.39 -0.15 6.47
N GLY A 14 -6.55 -0.66 6.07
CA GLY A 14 -7.53 0.06 5.23
C GLY A 14 -7.90 1.46 5.74
N PRO A 15 -8.44 1.60 6.97
CA PRO A 15 -8.78 2.91 7.55
C PRO A 15 -7.59 3.87 7.66
N ILE A 16 -6.38 3.34 7.89
CA ILE A 16 -5.16 4.15 7.96
C ILE A 16 -4.84 4.75 6.58
N LEU A 17 -5.01 3.97 5.51
CA LEU A 17 -4.79 4.47 4.15
C LEU A 17 -5.79 5.60 3.80
N GLU A 18 -7.05 5.44 4.16
CA GLU A 18 -8.08 6.48 3.92
C GLU A 18 -7.71 7.82 4.57
N GLN A 19 -7.15 7.79 5.78
CA GLN A 19 -6.65 9.00 6.47
C GLN A 19 -5.46 9.66 5.73
N VAL A 20 -4.63 8.89 5.03
CA VAL A 20 -3.43 9.39 4.34
C VAL A 20 -3.81 10.16 3.07
N VAL A 21 -4.74 9.63 2.26
CA VAL A 21 -5.15 10.29 1.00
C VAL A 21 -5.82 11.63 1.24
N GLY A 22 -6.54 11.79 2.36
CA GLY A 22 -7.10 13.09 2.75
C GLY A 22 -6.06 14.15 3.13
N LYS A 23 -4.79 13.76 3.35
CA LYS A 23 -3.72 14.64 3.83
C LYS A 23 -2.64 14.93 2.80
N VAL A 24 -2.52 14.11 1.77
CA VAL A 24 -1.50 14.26 0.73
C VAL A 24 -2.18 14.52 -0.62
N GLU A 25 -2.13 15.77 -1.06
CA GLU A 25 -2.69 16.16 -2.35
C GLU A 25 -2.02 15.38 -3.49
N GLY A 26 -2.84 14.89 -4.44
CA GLY A 26 -2.39 14.09 -5.59
C GLY A 26 -2.11 12.62 -5.29
N ALA A 27 -2.10 12.19 -4.02
CA ALA A 27 -1.95 10.78 -3.68
C ALA A 27 -3.21 9.97 -4.04
N LYS A 28 -3.01 8.75 -4.56
CA LYS A 28 -4.08 7.80 -4.87
C LYS A 28 -3.76 6.45 -4.24
N ILE A 29 -4.78 5.77 -3.71
CA ILE A 29 -4.66 4.38 -3.26
C ILE A 29 -5.14 3.46 -4.38
N ALA A 30 -4.26 2.58 -4.83
CA ALA A 30 -4.63 1.41 -5.62
C ALA A 30 -4.66 0.18 -4.70
N LYS A 31 -5.78 -0.54 -4.70
CA LYS A 31 -5.95 -1.80 -3.97
C LYS A 31 -5.87 -2.97 -4.95
N LEU A 32 -5.16 -4.01 -4.57
CA LEU A 32 -5.04 -5.25 -5.32
C LEU A 32 -5.28 -6.43 -4.37
N ASN A 33 -6.34 -7.19 -4.63
CA ASN A 33 -6.57 -8.45 -3.94
C ASN A 33 -5.59 -9.50 -4.49
N VAL A 34 -4.78 -10.09 -3.61
CA VAL A 34 -3.77 -11.09 -4.03
C VAL A 34 -4.39 -12.42 -4.45
N ASP A 35 -5.61 -12.73 -4.00
CA ASP A 35 -6.34 -13.92 -4.43
C ASP A 35 -6.75 -13.81 -5.91
N ASP A 36 -7.18 -12.61 -6.33
CA ASP A 36 -7.64 -12.35 -7.71
C ASP A 36 -6.47 -12.07 -8.68
N ALA A 37 -5.39 -11.48 -8.18
CA ALA A 37 -4.28 -10.97 -8.99
C ALA A 37 -2.90 -11.42 -8.48
N GLY A 38 -2.79 -12.70 -8.08
CA GLY A 38 -1.58 -13.28 -7.50
C GLY A 38 -0.33 -13.16 -8.39
N SER A 39 -0.46 -13.34 -9.71
CA SER A 39 0.67 -13.15 -10.65
C SER A 39 1.20 -11.72 -10.66
N THR A 40 0.32 -10.73 -10.50
CA THR A 40 0.71 -9.32 -10.43
C THR A 40 1.39 -9.04 -9.09
N ALA A 41 0.85 -9.55 -7.99
CA ALA A 41 1.49 -9.46 -6.68
C ALA A 41 2.91 -10.06 -6.69
N ALA A 42 3.08 -11.23 -7.30
CA ALA A 42 4.38 -11.89 -7.45
C ALA A 42 5.38 -11.06 -8.30
N LYS A 43 4.93 -10.44 -9.39
CA LYS A 43 5.77 -9.52 -10.21
C LYS A 43 6.30 -8.34 -9.41
N PHE A 44 5.54 -7.87 -8.42
CA PHE A 44 5.95 -6.81 -7.49
C PHE A 44 6.72 -7.31 -6.27
N GLY A 45 7.06 -8.61 -6.21
CA GLY A 45 7.83 -9.20 -5.10
C GLY A 45 7.05 -9.30 -3.79
N VAL A 46 5.71 -9.33 -3.85
CA VAL A 46 4.88 -9.43 -2.64
C VAL A 46 4.87 -10.86 -2.13
N GLN A 47 5.44 -11.08 -0.94
CA GLN A 47 5.53 -12.40 -0.28
C GLN A 47 4.60 -12.53 0.93
N SER A 48 4.10 -11.41 1.45
CA SER A 48 3.21 -11.35 2.61
C SER A 48 2.28 -10.16 2.49
N ILE A 49 1.13 -10.21 3.17
CA ILE A 49 0.15 -9.12 3.19
C ILE A 49 -0.17 -8.68 4.63
N PRO A 50 -0.49 -7.38 4.85
CA PRO A 50 -0.52 -6.32 3.85
C PRO A 50 0.89 -5.92 3.39
N THR A 51 1.03 -5.65 2.09
CA THR A 51 2.22 -4.99 1.53
C THR A 51 1.79 -3.70 0.84
N LEU A 52 2.52 -2.62 1.05
CA LEU A 52 2.26 -1.33 0.41
C LEU A 52 3.45 -0.95 -0.45
N LEU A 53 3.17 -0.45 -1.65
CA LEU A 53 4.17 0.16 -2.53
C LEU A 53 3.83 1.62 -2.73
N VAL A 54 4.84 2.48 -2.63
CA VAL A 54 4.78 3.86 -3.13
C VAL A 54 5.26 3.82 -4.57
N LEU A 55 4.42 4.28 -5.49
CA LEU A 55 4.74 4.39 -6.90
C LEU A 55 4.94 5.86 -7.27
N LYS A 56 6.05 6.15 -7.97
CA LYS A 56 6.31 7.44 -8.63
C LYS A 56 6.57 7.18 -10.10
N ASP A 57 5.86 7.87 -11.00
CA ASP A 57 6.00 7.70 -12.46
C ASP A 57 5.90 6.23 -12.92
N GLY A 58 4.97 5.48 -12.30
CA GLY A 58 4.74 4.07 -12.59
C GLY A 58 5.78 3.10 -12.02
N LYS A 59 6.79 3.59 -11.28
CA LYS A 59 7.87 2.77 -10.70
C LYS A 59 7.77 2.70 -9.17
N PRO A 60 8.01 1.53 -8.56
CA PRO A 60 8.09 1.40 -7.11
C PRO A 60 9.33 2.10 -6.57
N VAL A 61 9.13 3.07 -5.68
CA VAL A 61 10.22 3.82 -5.01
C VAL A 61 10.35 3.47 -3.53
N LYS A 62 9.30 2.88 -2.93
CA LYS A 62 9.33 2.41 -1.55
C LYS A 62 8.39 1.22 -1.38
N GLN A 63 8.79 0.28 -0.52
CA GLN A 63 7.98 -0.86 -0.11
C GLN A 63 7.88 -0.92 1.41
N PHE A 64 6.70 -1.27 1.90
CA PHE A 64 6.42 -1.54 3.30
C PHE A 64 5.74 -2.90 3.41
N VAL A 65 6.16 -3.68 4.40
CA VAL A 65 5.57 -4.98 4.73
C VAL A 65 4.93 -4.88 6.11
N GLY A 66 3.71 -5.41 6.24
CA GLY A 66 2.91 -5.33 7.46
C GLY A 66 2.23 -3.97 7.64
N VAL A 67 1.53 -3.82 8.77
CA VAL A 67 0.74 -2.63 9.08
C VAL A 67 1.67 -1.43 9.32
N GLN A 68 1.33 -0.30 8.71
CA GLN A 68 2.04 0.98 8.82
C GLN A 68 1.12 2.04 9.40
N GLN A 69 1.72 3.00 10.11
CA GLN A 69 1.02 4.16 10.64
C GLN A 69 0.88 5.27 9.58
N ALA A 70 -0.15 6.11 9.71
CA ALA A 70 -0.41 7.19 8.76
C ALA A 70 0.79 8.15 8.60
N ALA A 71 1.45 8.51 9.71
CA ALA A 71 2.60 9.42 9.69
C ALA A 71 3.77 8.87 8.83
N THR A 72 4.06 7.57 8.95
CA THR A 72 5.10 6.90 8.14
C THR A 72 4.78 6.97 6.65
N LEU A 73 3.51 6.74 6.29
CA LEU A 73 3.07 6.75 4.89
C LEU A 73 3.05 8.15 4.30
N ILE A 74 2.62 9.16 5.07
CA ILE A 74 2.64 10.57 4.66
C ILE A 74 4.07 11.00 4.36
N ALA A 75 5.00 10.75 5.29
CA ALA A 75 6.41 11.10 5.11
C ALA A 75 7.02 10.42 3.86
N ALA A 76 6.65 9.17 3.59
CA ALA A 76 7.12 8.45 2.42
C ALA A 76 6.56 9.01 1.10
N LEU A 77 5.29 9.43 1.08
CA LEU A 77 4.68 10.06 -0.08
C LEU A 77 5.24 11.46 -0.34
N GLU A 78 5.50 12.24 0.70
CA GLU A 78 6.13 13.57 0.58
C GLU A 78 7.57 13.49 0.07
N ALA A 79 8.35 12.53 0.56
CA ALA A 79 9.70 12.27 0.07
C ALA A 79 9.74 11.75 -1.38
N ALA A 80 8.60 11.23 -1.88
CA ALA A 80 8.46 10.71 -3.24
C ALA A 80 7.86 11.74 -4.23
N LYS A 81 7.50 12.95 -3.78
CA LYS A 81 7.18 14.06 -4.71
C LYS A 81 8.38 14.40 -5.59
#